data_AF-A0A2A5AF95-F1
#
_entry.id   AF-A0A2A5AF95-F1
#
_cell.length_a   1.000
_cell.length_b   1.000
_cell.length_c   1.000
_cell.angle_alpha   90.00
_cell.angle_beta   90.00
_cell.angle_gamma   90.00
#
_symmetry.space_group_name_H-M   'P 1'
#
loop_
_entity.id
_entity.type
_entity.pdbx_description
1 polymer ?
#
loop_
_entity_poly.entity_id
_entity_poly.type
_entity_poly.pdbx_seq_one_letter_code
_entity_poly.pdbx_strand_id
1 'polypeptide(L)'
;MQFSGLAFFIMFGALVSLLLAVFILWRPYWVIAWLKGSAGLGFIGLAIFLALLAANFHSYQGLLTEEPVATLSFSKQAPQRYLATLVDANGSESEFSLDGDLWQIDAKIIKWKGYLAALGMTPGYKLDRIQGRYLSIEQERRRSRTVYGLSSPGMGFDLWDAARTNAFWLPWVDASYGSATFVPMADGAIYAVNLTATGFIARPLNPSAEKAITTWE
;
A
#
# COMPACT_ATOMS: atom_id res chain seq x y z
N MET A 1 -35.78 0.61 66.28
CA MET A 1 -36.94 0.12 65.49
C MET A 1 -37.06 0.75 64.09
N GLN A 2 -36.54 1.95 63.81
CA GLN A 2 -36.60 2.54 62.44
C GLN A 2 -35.64 1.90 61.43
N PHE A 3 -34.40 1.58 61.81
CA PHE A 3 -33.40 0.99 60.90
C PHE A 3 -33.72 -0.44 60.45
N SER A 4 -34.40 -1.23 61.27
CA SER A 4 -34.82 -2.60 60.96
C SER A 4 -35.89 -2.65 59.86
N GLY A 5 -36.80 -1.66 59.83
CA GLY A 5 -37.78 -1.55 58.75
C GLY A 5 -37.14 -1.20 57.41
N LEU A 6 -36.17 -0.28 57.42
CA LEU A 6 -35.44 0.13 56.22
C LEU A 6 -34.60 -1.03 55.65
N ALA A 7 -33.94 -1.80 56.52
CA ALA A 7 -33.22 -3.01 56.11
C ALA A 7 -34.14 -4.06 55.46
N PHE A 8 -35.35 -4.24 55.99
CA PHE A 8 -36.35 -5.16 55.40
C PHE A 8 -36.75 -4.74 53.99
N PHE A 9 -37.02 -3.46 53.75
CA PHE A 9 -37.36 -2.96 52.41
C PHE A 9 -36.20 -3.10 51.41
N ILE A 10 -34.97 -2.86 51.84
CA ILE A 10 -33.78 -3.08 50.98
C ILE A 10 -33.62 -4.56 50.64
N MET A 11 -33.72 -5.46 51.62
CA MET A 11 -33.63 -6.90 51.37
C MET A 11 -34.75 -7.41 50.46
N PHE A 12 -35.97 -6.90 50.65
CA PHE A 12 -37.10 -7.21 49.79
C PHE A 12 -36.88 -6.72 48.35
N GLY A 13 -36.42 -5.48 48.18
CA GLY A 13 -36.06 -4.92 46.86
C GLY A 13 -34.94 -5.69 46.17
N ALA A 14 -33.91 -6.09 46.91
CA ALA A 14 -32.82 -6.92 46.40
C ALA A 14 -33.33 -8.30 45.95
N LEU A 15 -34.20 -8.94 46.74
CA LEU A 15 -34.78 -10.24 46.41
C LEU A 15 -35.67 -10.16 45.16
N VAL A 16 -36.53 -9.15 45.05
CA VAL A 16 -37.37 -8.91 43.86
C VAL A 16 -36.50 -8.68 42.63
N SER A 17 -35.43 -7.88 42.75
CA SER A 17 -34.51 -7.62 41.64
C SER A 17 -33.79 -8.90 41.19
N LEU A 18 -33.39 -9.75 42.14
CA LEU A 18 -32.74 -11.03 41.85
C LEU A 18 -33.70 -12.02 41.17
N LEU A 19 -34.95 -12.11 41.64
CA LEU A 19 -35.98 -12.96 41.01
C LEU A 19 -36.33 -12.48 39.59
N LEU A 20 -36.42 -11.17 39.38
CA LEU A 20 -36.61 -10.60 38.04
C LEU A 20 -35.43 -10.91 37.13
N ALA A 21 -34.19 -10.76 37.61
CA ALA A 21 -32.99 -11.09 36.85
C ALA A 21 -32.97 -12.57 36.45
N VAL A 22 -33.26 -13.48 37.39
CA VAL A 22 -33.35 -14.92 37.12
C VAL A 22 -34.46 -15.23 36.12
N PHE A 23 -35.65 -14.64 36.27
CA PHE A 23 -36.77 -14.84 35.34
C PHE A 23 -36.45 -14.38 33.91
N ILE A 24 -35.79 -13.22 33.78
CA ILE A 24 -35.35 -12.68 32.48
C ILE A 24 -34.26 -13.57 31.86
N LEU A 25 -33.30 -14.04 32.67
CA LEU A 25 -32.16 -14.85 32.22
C LEU A 25 -32.51 -16.33 32.01
N TRP A 26 -33.60 -16.84 32.59
CA TRP A 26 -34.03 -18.24 32.43
C TRP A 26 -34.42 -18.56 30.97
N ARG A 27 -34.88 -17.57 30.19
CA ARG A 27 -35.24 -17.79 28.79
C ARG A 27 -34.01 -17.62 27.88
N PRO A 28 -33.59 -18.67 27.13
CA PRO A 28 -32.40 -18.63 26.28
C PRO A 28 -32.53 -17.65 25.09
N TYR A 29 -33.72 -17.08 24.87
CA TYR A 29 -33.98 -16.11 23.81
C TYR A 29 -33.06 -14.89 23.89
N TRP A 30 -32.70 -14.39 25.07
CA TRP A 30 -31.78 -13.25 25.16
C TRP A 30 -30.35 -13.61 24.72
N VAL A 31 -29.86 -14.81 25.08
CA VAL A 31 -28.54 -15.30 24.64
C VAL A 31 -28.52 -15.55 23.13
N ILE A 32 -29.58 -16.14 22.57
CA ILE A 32 -29.70 -16.36 21.13
C ILE A 32 -29.82 -15.04 20.38
N ALA A 33 -30.57 -14.06 20.91
CA ALA A 33 -30.67 -12.73 20.33
C ALA A 33 -29.33 -11.98 20.37
N TRP A 34 -28.59 -12.08 21.48
CA TRP A 34 -27.24 -11.52 21.61
C TRP A 34 -26.27 -12.19 20.64
N LEU A 35 -26.23 -13.52 20.57
CA LEU A 35 -25.40 -14.26 19.60
C LEU A 35 -25.72 -13.88 18.16
N LYS A 36 -27.01 -13.77 17.80
CA LYS A 36 -27.44 -13.32 16.47
C LYS A 36 -26.99 -11.89 16.17
N GLY A 37 -27.13 -10.98 17.14
CA GLY A 37 -26.68 -9.59 17.03
C GLY A 37 -25.17 -9.50 16.87
N SER A 38 -24.41 -10.19 17.71
CA SER A 38 -22.95 -10.26 17.65
C SER A 38 -22.45 -10.91 16.36
N ALA A 39 -23.07 -12.00 15.90
CA ALA A 39 -22.76 -12.62 14.61
C ALA A 39 -23.05 -11.66 13.45
N GLY A 40 -24.19 -10.96 13.48
CA GLY A 40 -24.54 -9.94 12.49
C GLY A 40 -23.53 -8.79 12.43
N LEU A 41 -23.14 -8.25 13.60
CA LEU A 41 -22.08 -7.25 13.69
C LEU A 41 -20.73 -7.79 13.19
N GLY A 42 -20.42 -9.05 13.49
CA GLY A 42 -19.23 -9.74 12.97
C GLY A 42 -19.23 -9.83 11.44
N PHE A 43 -20.36 -10.20 10.83
CA PHE A 43 -20.50 -10.23 9.37
C PHE A 43 -20.44 -8.84 8.74
N ILE A 44 -21.00 -7.81 9.39
CA ILE A 44 -20.85 -6.42 8.94
C ILE A 44 -19.37 -6.01 8.99
N GLY A 45 -18.67 -6.31 10.08
CA GLY A 45 -17.24 -6.06 10.21
C GLY A 45 -16.42 -6.78 9.13
N LEU A 46 -16.72 -8.05 8.87
CA LEU A 46 -16.09 -8.82 7.79
C LEU A 46 -16.39 -8.23 6.41
N ALA A 47 -17.62 -7.81 6.15
CA ALA A 47 -18.01 -7.19 4.88
C ALA A 47 -17.27 -5.86 4.66
N ILE A 48 -17.17 -5.01 5.68
CA ILE A 48 -16.39 -3.77 5.63
C ILE A 48 -14.91 -4.08 5.36
N PHE A 49 -14.36 -5.07 6.07
CA PHE A 49 -12.97 -5.50 5.86
C PHE A 49 -12.72 -5.98 4.42
N LEU A 50 -13.59 -6.84 3.88
CA LEU A 50 -13.48 -7.33 2.51
C LEU A 50 -13.64 -6.22 1.48
N ALA A 51 -14.52 -5.24 1.72
CA ALA A 51 -14.68 -4.07 0.85
C ALA A 51 -13.42 -3.19 0.83
N LEU A 52 -12.80 -2.94 1.98
CA LEU A 52 -11.53 -2.22 2.09
C LEU A 52 -10.39 -2.97 1.40
N LEU A 53 -10.38 -4.30 1.54
CA LEU A 53 -9.40 -5.16 0.88
C LEU A 53 -9.55 -5.09 -0.65
N ALA A 54 -10.77 -5.20 -1.16
CA ALA A 54 -11.07 -5.09 -2.58
C ALA A 54 -10.68 -3.71 -3.16
N ALA A 55 -10.97 -2.63 -2.43
CA ALA A 55 -10.56 -1.28 -2.82
C ALA A 55 -9.03 -1.14 -2.91
N ASN A 56 -8.29 -1.78 -1.98
CA ASN A 56 -6.84 -1.82 -2.05
C ASN A 56 -6.33 -2.58 -3.27
N PHE A 57 -6.88 -3.76 -3.54
CA PHE A 57 -6.51 -4.58 -4.71
C PHE A 57 -6.78 -3.88 -6.04
N HIS A 58 -7.84 -3.07 -6.14
CA HIS A 58 -8.14 -2.32 -7.36
C HIS A 58 -7.01 -1.36 -7.78
N SER A 59 -6.17 -0.92 -6.84
CA SER A 59 -5.02 -0.05 -7.12
C SER A 59 -3.77 -0.77 -7.61
N TYR A 60 -3.79 -2.11 -7.67
CA TYR A 60 -2.68 -2.93 -8.17
C TYR A 60 -2.91 -3.33 -9.62
N GLN A 61 -1.85 -3.23 -10.42
CA GLN A 61 -1.84 -3.70 -11.80
C GLN A 61 -1.21 -5.09 -11.85
N GLY A 62 -1.77 -5.97 -12.69
CA GLY A 62 -1.24 -7.31 -12.91
C GLY A 62 0.12 -7.24 -13.59
N LEU A 63 1.07 -8.04 -13.12
CA LEU A 63 2.40 -8.11 -13.70
C LEU A 63 2.40 -9.05 -14.91
N LEU A 64 2.44 -8.47 -16.11
CA LEU A 64 2.71 -9.18 -17.36
C LEU A 64 4.20 -9.06 -17.69
N THR A 65 4.83 -10.16 -18.07
CA THR A 65 6.29 -10.30 -18.06
C THR A 65 7.04 -9.56 -19.17
N GLU A 66 6.38 -8.74 -20.01
CA GLU A 66 7.01 -8.18 -21.22
C GLU A 66 6.69 -6.71 -21.51
N GLU A 67 5.76 -6.10 -20.78
CA GLU A 67 5.37 -4.69 -21.00
C GLU A 67 6.09 -3.74 -20.04
N PRO A 68 6.50 -2.54 -20.50
CA PRO A 68 7.02 -1.51 -19.63
C PRO A 68 5.92 -1.05 -18.66
N VAL A 69 6.24 -1.00 -17.37
CA VAL A 69 5.31 -0.53 -16.33
C VAL A 69 5.08 0.98 -16.38
N ALA A 70 6.06 1.71 -16.92
CA ALA A 70 6.02 3.14 -17.12
C ALA A 70 7.07 3.55 -18.15
N THR A 71 6.81 4.66 -18.84
CA THR A 71 7.79 5.37 -19.66
C THR A 71 8.08 6.72 -19.03
N LEU A 72 9.36 7.05 -18.92
CA LEU A 72 9.82 8.32 -18.39
C LEU A 72 10.54 9.11 -19.47
N SER A 73 10.21 10.39 -19.60
CA SER A 73 10.95 11.33 -20.44
C SER A 73 11.43 12.52 -19.62
N PHE A 74 12.60 13.03 -19.95
CA PHE A 74 13.27 14.08 -19.20
C PHE A 74 13.55 15.28 -20.10
N SER A 75 13.17 16.47 -19.63
CA SER A 75 13.47 17.76 -20.26
C SER A 75 14.23 18.64 -19.29
N LYS A 76 15.39 19.15 -19.69
CA LYS A 76 16.26 19.94 -18.81
C LYS A 76 15.73 21.36 -18.68
N GLN A 77 15.40 21.75 -17.45
CA GLN A 77 14.89 23.09 -17.13
C GLN A 77 16.00 24.01 -16.61
N ALA A 78 16.93 23.46 -15.83
CA ALA A 78 18.10 24.19 -15.32
C ALA A 78 19.27 23.22 -15.05
N PRO A 79 20.45 23.70 -14.64
CA PRO A 79 21.52 22.81 -14.18
C PRO A 79 21.03 21.92 -13.04
N GLN A 80 21.09 20.59 -13.22
CA GLN A 80 20.64 19.59 -12.25
C GLN A 80 19.16 19.73 -11.87
N ARG A 81 18.32 20.23 -12.78
CA ARG A 81 16.86 20.30 -12.64
C ARG A 81 16.19 19.88 -13.94
N TYR A 82 15.35 18.86 -13.84
CA TYR A 82 14.69 18.24 -14.97
C TYR A 82 13.19 18.15 -14.72
N LEU A 83 12.39 18.41 -15.75
CA LEU A 83 11.00 18.02 -15.80
C LEU A 83 10.95 16.56 -16.24
N ALA A 84 10.43 15.70 -15.38
CA ALA A 84 10.23 14.28 -15.63
C ALA A 84 8.75 14.02 -15.91
N THR A 85 8.45 13.60 -17.12
CA THR A 85 7.10 13.21 -17.55
C THR A 85 7.01 11.69 -17.48
N LEU A 86 6.14 11.19 -16.60
CA LEU A 86 5.85 9.77 -16.40
C LEU A 86 4.54 9.43 -17.10
N VAL A 87 4.59 8.43 -17.96
CA VAL A 87 3.41 7.81 -18.58
C VAL A 87 3.28 6.40 -18.01
N ASP A 88 2.18 6.11 -17.31
CA ASP A 88 1.91 4.78 -16.76
C ASP A 88 1.43 3.80 -17.84
N ALA A 89 1.29 2.51 -17.48
CA ALA A 89 0.80 1.49 -18.40
C ALA A 89 -0.65 1.73 -18.90
N ASN A 90 -1.42 2.58 -18.23
CA ASN A 90 -2.78 2.96 -18.66
C ASN A 90 -2.78 4.20 -19.57
N GLY A 91 -1.61 4.79 -19.85
CA GLY A 91 -1.47 6.03 -20.61
C GLY A 91 -1.76 7.29 -19.81
N SER A 92 -1.87 7.21 -18.48
CA SER A 92 -1.99 8.39 -17.62
C SER A 92 -0.64 9.09 -17.52
N GLU A 93 -0.63 10.38 -17.85
CA GLU A 93 0.55 11.23 -17.83
C GLU A 93 0.61 12.05 -16.53
N SER A 94 1.81 12.14 -15.94
CA SER A 94 2.08 12.94 -14.74
C SER A 94 3.46 13.57 -14.81
N GLU A 95 3.57 14.84 -14.45
CA GLU A 95 4.81 15.59 -14.52
C GLU A 95 5.39 15.89 -13.13
N PHE A 96 6.71 15.77 -13.01
CA PHE A 96 7.44 15.98 -11.76
C PHE A 96 8.71 16.79 -12.00
N SER A 97 8.96 17.81 -11.16
CA SER A 97 10.22 18.57 -11.22
C SER A 97 11.27 17.89 -10.35
N LEU A 98 12.21 17.18 -10.96
CA LEU A 98 13.28 16.48 -10.25
C LEU A 98 14.57 17.30 -10.22
N ASP A 99 15.14 17.42 -9.02
CA ASP A 99 16.45 18.00 -8.79
C ASP A 99 17.48 16.88 -8.59
N GLY A 100 18.60 16.94 -9.32
CA GLY A 100 19.67 15.96 -9.24
C GLY A 100 20.34 15.67 -10.59
N ASP A 101 21.16 14.63 -10.58
CA ASP A 101 21.86 14.09 -11.74
C ASP A 101 21.29 12.72 -12.15
N LEU A 102 20.79 11.97 -11.16
CA LEU A 102 20.26 10.62 -11.30
C LEU A 102 18.79 10.60 -10.87
N TRP A 103 18.01 9.71 -11.45
CA TRP A 103 16.64 9.44 -11.02
C TRP A 103 16.49 8.01 -10.55
N GLN A 104 15.47 7.77 -9.73
CA GLN A 104 15.05 6.45 -9.26
C GLN A 104 13.52 6.42 -9.17
N ILE A 105 12.96 5.27 -9.53
CA ILE A 105 11.55 4.96 -9.31
C ILE A 105 11.42 3.69 -8.47
N ASP A 106 10.52 3.74 -7.50
CA ASP A 106 10.20 2.60 -6.63
C ASP A 106 8.77 2.13 -6.88
N ALA A 107 8.52 0.85 -6.65
CA ALA A 107 7.18 0.29 -6.57
C ALA A 107 7.05 -0.72 -5.44
N LYS A 108 5.81 -0.82 -4.95
CA LYS A 108 5.33 -1.87 -4.05
C LYS A 108 4.92 -3.07 -4.89
N ILE A 109 5.53 -4.22 -4.62
CA ILE A 109 5.23 -5.48 -5.31
C ILE A 109 4.59 -6.45 -4.32
N ILE A 110 3.52 -7.10 -4.76
CA ILE A 110 2.85 -8.19 -4.07
C ILE A 110 3.01 -9.46 -4.89
N LYS A 111 3.59 -10.51 -4.29
CA LYS A 111 3.77 -11.83 -4.91
C LYS A 111 2.93 -12.86 -4.18
N TRP A 112 2.32 -13.78 -4.92
CA TRP A 112 1.60 -14.90 -4.35
C TRP A 112 2.55 -16.04 -4.01
N LYS A 113 2.28 -16.79 -2.93
CA LYS A 113 3.03 -17.97 -2.52
C LYS A 113 2.16 -19.23 -2.48
N GLY A 114 2.82 -20.38 -2.50
CA GLY A 114 2.18 -21.68 -2.31
C GLY A 114 1.13 -21.99 -3.38
N TYR A 115 -0.05 -22.43 -2.95
CA TYR A 115 -1.11 -22.85 -3.84
C TYR A 115 -1.67 -21.70 -4.70
N LEU A 116 -1.66 -20.45 -4.22
CA LEU A 116 -2.13 -19.31 -5.02
C LEU A 116 -1.21 -19.02 -6.21
N ALA A 117 0.10 -19.14 -6.01
CA ALA A 117 1.06 -19.10 -7.11
C ALA A 117 0.86 -20.28 -8.08
N ALA A 118 0.60 -21.48 -7.54
CA ALA A 118 0.36 -22.67 -8.36
C ALA A 118 -0.94 -22.61 -9.19
N LEU A 119 -1.94 -21.85 -8.73
CA LEU A 119 -3.17 -21.56 -9.47
C LEU A 119 -2.99 -20.50 -10.59
N GLY A 120 -1.76 -20.01 -10.79
CA GLY A 120 -1.45 -19.05 -11.84
C GLY A 120 -1.80 -17.61 -11.50
N MET A 121 -1.96 -17.25 -10.22
CA MET A 121 -2.17 -15.86 -9.85
C MET A 121 -0.92 -15.03 -10.18
N THR A 122 -1.11 -13.99 -11.00
CA THR A 122 -0.04 -13.07 -11.38
C THR A 122 0.32 -12.15 -10.21
N PRO A 123 1.60 -11.84 -9.99
CA PRO A 123 2.00 -10.80 -9.05
C PRO A 123 1.35 -9.45 -9.39
N GLY A 124 1.16 -8.61 -8.37
CA GLY A 124 0.68 -7.24 -8.53
C GLY A 124 1.79 -6.23 -8.28
N TYR A 125 1.76 -5.09 -8.96
CA TYR A 125 2.62 -3.95 -8.65
C TYR A 125 1.83 -2.65 -8.52
N LYS A 126 2.42 -1.69 -7.78
CA LYS A 126 1.93 -0.32 -7.65
C LYS A 126 3.13 0.62 -7.52
N LEU A 127 3.25 1.60 -8.43
CA LEU A 127 4.30 2.62 -8.36
C LEU A 127 4.18 3.39 -7.04
N ASP A 128 5.29 3.57 -6.32
CA ASP A 128 5.31 4.13 -4.97
C ASP A 128 5.78 5.58 -5.00
N ARG A 129 6.98 5.82 -5.55
CA ARG A 129 7.60 7.15 -5.62
C ARG A 129 8.59 7.27 -6.75
N ILE A 130 8.80 8.51 -7.18
CA ILE A 130 9.91 8.93 -8.04
C ILE A 130 10.76 9.96 -7.30
N GLN A 131 12.08 9.88 -7.45
CA GLN A 131 13.00 10.80 -6.81
C GLN A 131 14.20 11.15 -7.68
N GLY A 132 14.73 12.35 -7.46
CA GLY A 132 16.01 12.80 -7.97
C GLY A 132 17.11 12.59 -6.92
N ARG A 133 18.33 12.33 -7.39
CA ARG A 133 19.52 12.14 -6.56
C ARG A 133 20.72 12.86 -7.17
N TYR A 134 21.52 13.51 -6.33
CA TYR A 134 22.79 14.10 -6.71
C TYR A 134 23.93 13.08 -6.65
N LEU A 135 24.90 13.22 -7.56
CA LEU A 135 26.10 12.40 -7.57
C LEU A 135 27.04 12.74 -6.40
N SER A 136 27.21 14.04 -6.11
CA SER A 136 28.04 14.50 -5.00
C SER A 136 27.34 14.28 -3.67
N ILE A 137 28.03 13.66 -2.72
CA ILE A 137 27.55 13.45 -1.35
C ILE A 137 27.33 14.80 -0.65
N GLU A 138 28.18 15.79 -0.90
CA GLU A 138 28.05 17.14 -0.38
C GLU A 138 26.77 17.81 -0.88
N GLN A 139 26.48 17.69 -2.18
CA GLN A 139 25.25 18.20 -2.77
C GLN A 139 24.03 17.47 -2.21
N GLU A 140 24.07 16.14 -2.15
CA GLU A 140 22.99 15.28 -1.64
C GLU A 140 22.66 15.53 -0.14
N ARG A 141 23.59 16.10 0.62
CA ARG A 141 23.39 16.54 2.01
C ARG A 141 22.92 17.98 2.16
N ARG A 142 23.35 18.89 1.27
CA ARG A 142 23.14 20.34 1.43
C ARG A 142 22.02 20.89 0.54
N ARG A 143 21.73 20.24 -0.58
CA ARG A 143 20.70 20.67 -1.53
C ARG A 143 19.37 19.99 -1.25
N SER A 144 18.31 20.63 -1.73
CA SER A 144 16.96 20.10 -1.66
C SER A 144 16.84 18.80 -2.45
N ARG A 145 16.25 17.78 -1.83
CA ARG A 145 15.87 16.53 -2.48
C ARG A 145 14.45 16.63 -3.01
N THR A 146 14.22 16.10 -4.20
CA THR A 146 12.88 16.00 -4.79
C THR A 146 12.41 14.56 -4.73
N VAL A 147 11.32 14.31 -3.99
CA VAL A 147 10.67 13.01 -3.88
C VAL A 147 9.17 13.23 -4.04
N TYR A 148 8.56 12.52 -4.99
CA TYR A 148 7.13 12.58 -5.25
C TYR A 148 6.52 11.19 -5.08
N GLY A 149 5.43 11.10 -4.31
CA GLY A 149 4.62 9.89 -4.24
C GLY A 149 3.81 9.72 -5.51
N LEU A 150 3.90 8.55 -6.14
CA LEU A 150 3.14 8.18 -7.34
C LEU A 150 1.80 7.50 -7.01
N SER A 151 1.64 7.14 -5.74
CA SER A 151 0.55 6.33 -5.24
C SER A 151 -0.14 7.06 -4.09
N SER A 152 -1.45 7.23 -4.17
CA SER A 152 -2.23 7.66 -3.01
C SER A 152 -2.09 6.65 -1.87
N PRO A 153 -1.95 7.09 -0.61
CA PRO A 153 -1.98 6.22 0.56
C PRO A 153 -3.22 5.32 0.51
N GLY A 154 -3.08 4.04 0.90
CA GLY A 154 -4.20 3.11 0.98
C GLY A 154 -5.31 3.70 1.87
N MET A 155 -6.56 3.59 1.45
CA MET A 155 -7.69 4.13 2.22
C MET A 155 -7.89 3.25 3.47
N GLY A 156 -7.44 3.74 4.62
CA GLY A 156 -7.58 3.11 5.94
C GLY A 156 -6.63 1.94 6.22
N PHE A 157 -6.43 1.04 5.27
CA PHE A 157 -5.54 -0.13 5.37
C PHE A 157 -4.57 -0.16 4.19
N ASP A 158 -3.26 -0.34 4.44
CA ASP A 158 -2.26 -0.59 3.39
C ASP A 158 -1.92 -2.09 3.39
N LEU A 159 -2.41 -2.80 2.38
CA LEU A 159 -2.18 -4.23 2.22
C LEU A 159 -0.69 -4.59 2.15
N TRP A 160 0.11 -3.76 1.49
CA TRP A 160 1.53 -4.04 1.29
C TRP A 160 2.29 -3.92 2.62
N ASP A 161 1.97 -2.90 3.42
CA ASP A 161 2.59 -2.71 4.73
C ASP A 161 2.17 -3.80 5.72
N ALA A 162 0.90 -4.21 5.68
CA ALA A 162 0.40 -5.32 6.49
C ALA A 162 1.06 -6.66 6.11
N ALA A 163 1.19 -6.96 4.82
CA ALA A 163 1.86 -8.16 4.34
C ALA A 163 3.35 -8.19 4.71
N ARG A 164 4.03 -7.03 4.64
CA ARG A 164 5.45 -6.92 5.00
C ARG A 164 5.69 -7.05 6.51
N THR A 165 4.87 -6.39 7.33
CA THR A 165 5.09 -6.31 8.79
C THR A 165 4.51 -7.53 9.51
N ASN A 166 3.41 -8.09 9.01
CA ASN A 166 2.67 -9.18 9.64
C ASN A 166 2.63 -10.43 8.76
N ALA A 167 3.78 -10.83 8.22
CA ALA A 167 3.93 -12.00 7.34
C ALA A 167 3.35 -13.31 7.93
N PHE A 168 3.28 -13.43 9.26
CA PHE A 168 2.66 -14.58 9.94
C PHE A 168 1.16 -14.72 9.65
N TRP A 169 0.43 -13.61 9.53
CA TRP A 169 -1.01 -13.62 9.27
C TRP A 169 -1.34 -13.82 7.78
N LEU A 170 -0.38 -13.57 6.89
CA LEU A 170 -0.52 -13.63 5.43
C LEU A 170 0.58 -14.51 4.78
N PRO A 171 0.73 -15.79 5.15
CA PRO A 171 1.84 -16.64 4.67
C PRO A 171 1.78 -16.93 3.15
N TRP A 172 0.64 -16.66 2.54
CA TRP A 172 0.34 -16.84 1.13
C TRP A 172 0.70 -15.61 0.27
N VAL A 173 1.18 -14.53 0.89
CA VAL A 173 1.55 -13.27 0.22
C VAL A 173 2.98 -12.88 0.61
N ASP A 174 3.78 -12.47 -0.38
CA ASP A 174 5.03 -11.74 -0.17
C ASP A 174 4.84 -10.27 -0.54
N ALA A 175 5.42 -9.37 0.24
CA ALA A 175 5.48 -7.96 -0.07
C ALA A 175 6.95 -7.51 -0.13
N SER A 176 7.36 -6.99 -1.28
CA SER A 176 8.73 -6.52 -1.52
C SER A 176 8.72 -5.17 -2.22
N TYR A 177 9.80 -4.40 -2.06
CA TYR A 177 10.04 -3.25 -2.92
C TYR A 177 10.73 -3.69 -4.21
N GLY A 178 10.23 -3.21 -5.34
CA GLY A 178 10.99 -3.13 -6.58
C GLY A 178 11.56 -1.72 -6.70
N SER A 179 12.84 -1.61 -7.03
CA SER A 179 13.45 -0.31 -7.30
C SER A 179 14.23 -0.39 -8.62
N ALA A 180 14.13 0.67 -9.43
CA ALA A 180 15.03 0.83 -10.56
C ALA A 180 16.33 1.42 -10.04
N THR A 181 17.47 0.83 -10.39
CA THR A 181 18.78 1.39 -10.04
C THR A 181 18.89 2.84 -10.52
N PHE A 182 19.71 3.64 -9.83
CA PHE A 182 19.94 5.03 -10.17
C PHE A 182 20.39 5.20 -11.63
N VAL A 183 19.61 5.92 -12.42
CA VAL A 183 19.83 6.11 -13.86
C VAL A 183 20.06 7.60 -14.15
N PRO A 184 20.97 7.97 -15.06
CA PRO A 184 21.26 9.37 -15.35
C PRO A 184 20.09 10.12 -15.99
N MET A 185 19.86 11.33 -15.51
CA MET A 185 18.96 12.30 -16.15
C MET A 185 19.74 13.10 -17.20
N ALA A 186 19.22 13.12 -18.42
CA ALA A 186 19.77 13.91 -19.51
C ALA A 186 18.65 14.56 -20.31
N ASP A 187 18.98 15.66 -20.97
CA ASP A 187 18.01 16.40 -21.76
C ASP A 187 17.50 15.58 -22.95
N GLY A 188 16.18 15.51 -23.09
CA GLY A 188 15.49 14.69 -24.07
C GLY A 188 15.64 13.18 -23.87
N ALA A 189 16.19 12.69 -22.75
CA ALA A 189 16.33 11.26 -22.52
C ALA A 189 14.98 10.58 -22.25
N ILE A 190 14.76 9.41 -22.86
CA ILE A 190 13.56 8.61 -22.69
C ILE A 190 13.95 7.21 -22.21
N TYR A 191 13.31 6.74 -21.14
CA TYR A 191 13.54 5.42 -20.56
C TYR A 191 12.24 4.63 -20.43
N ALA A 192 12.27 3.37 -20.80
CA ALA A 192 11.25 2.38 -20.43
C ALA A 192 11.63 1.77 -19.08
N VAL A 193 10.69 1.75 -18.14
CA VAL A 193 10.83 1.05 -16.87
C VAL A 193 10.15 -0.30 -17.00
N ASN A 194 10.94 -1.37 -16.95
CA ASN A 194 10.42 -2.73 -17.02
C ASN A 194 10.58 -3.40 -15.67
N LEU A 195 9.56 -4.13 -15.22
CA LEU A 195 9.68 -4.94 -14.01
C LEU A 195 10.21 -6.34 -14.37
N THR A 196 11.27 -6.75 -13.69
CA THR A 196 11.88 -8.07 -13.80
C THR A 196 11.63 -8.87 -12.52
N ALA A 197 11.95 -10.17 -12.53
CA ALA A 197 11.82 -11.03 -11.35
C ALA A 197 12.59 -10.49 -10.12
N THR A 198 13.70 -9.77 -10.37
CA THR A 198 14.64 -9.26 -9.36
C THR A 198 14.47 -7.77 -9.02
N GLY A 199 13.61 -7.03 -9.73
CA GLY A 199 13.45 -5.58 -9.54
C GLY A 199 13.16 -4.84 -10.83
N PHE A 200 13.25 -3.51 -10.85
CA PHE A 200 13.07 -2.76 -12.10
C PHE A 200 14.38 -2.61 -12.85
N ILE A 201 14.26 -2.58 -14.17
CA ILE A 201 15.33 -2.17 -15.07
C ILE A 201 14.83 -1.00 -15.91
N ALA A 202 15.64 0.06 -15.97
CA ALA A 202 15.41 1.17 -16.89
C ALA A 202 16.17 0.89 -18.19
N ARG A 203 15.47 0.86 -19.31
CA ARG A 203 16.04 0.66 -20.65
C ARG A 203 15.98 1.97 -21.43
N PRO A 204 17.08 2.42 -22.05
CA PRO A 204 17.06 3.61 -22.90
C PRO A 204 16.18 3.34 -24.13
N LEU A 205 15.34 4.31 -24.50
CA LEU A 205 14.49 4.25 -25.70
C LEU A 205 14.96 5.18 -26.82
N ASN A 206 15.96 6.02 -26.56
CA ASN A 206 16.46 6.97 -27.54
C ASN A 206 17.97 7.24 -27.39
N PRO A 207 18.61 7.85 -28.41
CA PRO A 207 20.05 8.10 -28.39
C PRO A 207 20.50 9.00 -27.23
N SER A 208 19.67 9.95 -26.78
CA SER A 208 19.99 10.80 -25.62
C SER A 208 20.11 9.97 -24.34
N ALA A 209 19.19 9.03 -24.11
CA ALA A 209 19.25 8.12 -22.98
C ALA A 209 20.41 7.13 -23.08
N GLU A 210 20.66 6.56 -24.26
CA GLU A 210 21.77 5.64 -24.49
C GLU A 210 23.13 6.32 -24.26
N LYS A 211 23.28 7.55 -24.76
CA LYS A 211 24.47 8.37 -24.50
C LYS A 211 24.64 8.68 -23.02
N ALA A 212 23.55 8.96 -22.31
CA ALA A 212 23.60 9.24 -20.87
C ALA A 212 24.08 8.02 -20.07
N ILE A 213 23.60 6.82 -20.40
CA ILE A 213 24.04 5.57 -19.78
C ILE A 213 25.50 5.25 -20.12
N THR A 214 25.88 5.35 -21.40
CA THR A 214 27.26 5.02 -21.83
C THR A 214 28.31 6.00 -21.32
N THR A 215 27.95 7.26 -21.08
CA THR A 215 28.86 8.25 -20.43
C THR A 215 29.01 7.97 -18.93
N TRP A 216 28.13 7.16 -18.36
CA TRP A 216 28.07 6.84 -16.94
C TRP A 216 28.83 5.54 -16.58
N GLU A 217 28.90 4.57 -17.51
CA GLU A 217 29.76 3.38 -17.40
C GLU A 217 31.25 3.70 -17.55
#